data_AF-A0A1F4HIE5-F1
#
_entry.id   AF-A0A1F4HIE5-F1
#
_cell.length_a   1.000
_cell.length_b   1.000
_cell.length_c   1.000
_cell.angle_alpha   90.00
_cell.angle_beta   90.00
_cell.angle_gamma   90.00
#
_symmetry.space_group_name_H-M   'P 1'
#
loop_
_entity.id
_entity.type
_entity.pdbx_description
1 polymer ?
#
loop_
_entity_poly.entity_id
_entity_poly.type
_entity_poly.pdbx_seq_one_letter_code
_entity_poly.pdbx_strand_id
1 'polypeptide(L)'
;MRLAWLSLLACSISALLAAAPAAAGERTPKPVIERAAPGTQCVEPAAYMRRHHMDLLKHQRDDTVHGGIRGAKHSLKGCIACHASVQSQSVAKQETNFCVSCHSYAAVKIDCFGCHTAQPQALVRKGKP
;
A
#
# COMPACT_ATOMS: atom_id res chain seq x y z
N MET A 1 -7.20 -34.99 70.55
CA MET A 1 -6.71 -33.58 70.54
C MET A 1 -5.20 -33.61 70.32
N ARG A 2 -4.67 -32.73 69.44
CA ARG A 2 -3.37 -32.76 68.71
C ARG A 2 -3.51 -33.46 67.34
N LEU A 3 -4.23 -32.93 66.34
CA LEU A 3 -3.92 -31.72 65.53
C LEU A 3 -2.41 -31.66 65.24
N ALA A 4 -1.99 -32.21 64.11
CA ALA A 4 -1.81 -31.49 62.84
C ALA A 4 -0.55 -30.62 62.93
N TRP A 5 0.47 -30.95 62.12
CA TRP A 5 1.71 -30.21 61.78
C TRP A 5 2.75 -31.30 61.39
N LEU A 6 3.38 -31.40 60.22
CA LEU A 6 3.46 -30.59 59.02
C LEU A 6 3.72 -31.57 57.86
N SER A 7 2.68 -31.92 57.10
CA SER A 7 2.85 -32.57 55.79
C SER A 7 2.97 -31.48 54.74
N LEU A 8 4.18 -30.94 54.53
CA LEU A 8 4.41 -29.88 53.54
C LEU A 8 5.86 -29.90 53.05
N LEU A 9 6.17 -30.81 52.12
CA LEU A 9 7.30 -30.65 51.20
C LEU A 9 7.20 -31.68 50.06
N ALA A 10 6.16 -31.56 49.25
CA ALA A 10 6.08 -32.19 47.94
C ALA A 10 5.46 -31.21 46.94
N CYS A 11 5.93 -31.27 45.70
CA CYS A 11 5.56 -30.45 44.53
C CYS A 11 6.26 -29.09 44.38
N SER A 12 7.58 -29.11 44.15
CA SER A 12 8.23 -28.12 43.29
C SER A 12 7.83 -28.39 41.82
N ILE A 13 6.71 -27.79 41.39
CA ILE A 13 6.28 -27.78 39.99
C ILE A 13 7.16 -26.74 39.26
N SER A 14 8.18 -27.22 38.54
CA SER A 14 8.90 -26.40 37.57
C SER A 14 7.99 -26.13 36.38
N ALA A 15 7.28 -25.00 36.41
CA ALA A 15 6.55 -24.48 35.25
C ALA A 15 7.57 -23.96 34.22
N LEU A 16 7.97 -24.83 33.30
CA LEU A 16 8.68 -24.43 32.09
C LEU A 16 7.69 -23.70 31.18
N LEU A 17 7.71 -22.37 31.24
CA LEU A 17 6.90 -21.52 30.38
C LEU A 17 7.46 -21.60 28.96
N ALA A 18 6.85 -22.42 28.11
CA ALA A 18 7.15 -22.46 26.68
C ALA A 18 6.75 -21.12 26.05
N ALA A 19 7.75 -20.28 25.76
CA ALA A 19 7.56 -19.07 24.98
C ALA A 19 7.23 -19.47 23.53
N ALA A 20 5.96 -19.44 23.16
CA ALA A 20 5.54 -19.58 21.78
C ALA A 20 6.15 -18.43 20.95
N PRO A 21 6.67 -18.69 19.74
CA PRO A 21 7.14 -17.62 18.88
C PRO A 21 5.92 -16.78 18.49
N ALA A 22 5.92 -15.52 18.87
CA ALA A 22 4.95 -14.56 18.38
C ALA A 22 5.10 -14.50 16.85
N ALA A 23 4.09 -14.98 16.12
CA ALA A 23 4.01 -14.76 14.69
C ALA A 23 4.08 -13.24 14.46
N ALA A 24 5.22 -12.77 13.95
CA ALA A 24 5.39 -11.39 13.52
C ALA A 24 4.59 -11.20 12.23
N GLY A 25 3.26 -11.15 12.36
CA GLY A 25 2.40 -10.61 11.33
C GLY A 25 2.89 -9.20 11.04
N GLU A 26 3.16 -8.93 9.77
CA GLU A 26 3.67 -7.64 9.31
C GLU A 26 2.73 -6.54 9.78
N ARG A 27 3.17 -5.77 10.79
CA ARG A 27 2.32 -4.83 11.54
C ARG A 27 1.95 -3.58 10.74
N THR A 28 2.59 -3.39 9.59
CA THR A 28 2.34 -2.28 8.67
C THR A 28 1.22 -2.67 7.71
N PRO A 29 0.08 -1.93 7.73
CA PRO A 29 -0.91 -2.04 6.65
C PRO A 29 -0.24 -1.90 5.28
N LYS A 30 -0.78 -2.57 4.27
CA LYS A 30 -0.34 -2.45 2.88
C LYS A 30 -1.48 -1.91 2.04
N PRO A 31 -1.19 -1.15 0.97
CA PRO A 31 -2.22 -0.73 0.02
C PRO A 31 -2.82 -1.95 -0.69
N VAL A 32 -4.07 -1.83 -1.11
CA VAL A 32 -4.72 -2.79 -1.99
C VAL A 32 -4.26 -2.49 -3.41
N ILE A 33 -3.52 -3.41 -4.01
CA ILE A 33 -2.94 -3.23 -5.34
C ILE A 33 -3.56 -4.26 -6.29
N GLU A 34 -4.46 -3.79 -7.15
CA GLU A 34 -4.87 -4.57 -8.33
C GLU A 34 -3.64 -4.76 -9.22
N ARG A 35 -3.36 -6.01 -9.60
CA ARG A 35 -2.23 -6.30 -10.49
C ARG A 35 -2.49 -5.69 -11.85
N ALA A 36 -1.40 -5.24 -12.49
CA ALA A 36 -1.46 -4.82 -13.88
C ALA A 36 -1.96 -5.95 -14.80
N ALA A 37 -2.43 -5.57 -15.98
CA ALA A 37 -2.90 -6.50 -17.01
C ALA A 37 -1.92 -7.69 -17.20
N PRO A 38 -2.42 -8.95 -17.23
CA PRO A 38 -1.57 -10.13 -17.40
C PRO A 38 -0.71 -10.08 -18.66
N GLY A 39 0.49 -10.67 -18.62
CA GLY A 39 1.39 -10.77 -19.77
C GLY A 39 2.17 -9.50 -20.09
N THR A 40 2.05 -8.44 -19.28
CA THR A 40 2.82 -7.20 -19.43
C THR A 40 4.12 -7.24 -18.64
N GLN A 41 5.19 -6.67 -19.21
CA GLN A 41 6.44 -6.44 -18.48
C GLN A 41 6.34 -5.13 -17.70
N CYS A 42 6.68 -5.18 -16.41
CA CYS A 42 6.76 -3.97 -15.60
C CYS A 42 7.80 -3.00 -16.18
N VAL A 43 7.48 -1.70 -16.18
CA VAL A 43 8.39 -0.65 -16.65
C VAL A 43 9.71 -0.63 -15.86
N GLU A 44 9.65 -0.98 -14.59
CA GLU A 44 10.79 -1.09 -13.67
C GLU A 44 10.47 -2.08 -12.53
N PRO A 45 11.48 -2.53 -11.75
CA PRO A 45 11.24 -3.32 -10.54
C PRO A 45 10.40 -2.57 -9.49
N ALA A 46 9.53 -3.27 -8.76
CA ALA A 46 8.64 -2.67 -7.78
C ALA A 46 9.37 -1.89 -6.66
N ALA A 47 10.57 -2.33 -6.26
CA ALA A 47 11.40 -1.62 -5.29
C ALA A 47 11.89 -0.27 -5.84
N TYR A 48 12.23 -0.21 -7.13
CA TYR A 48 12.64 1.01 -7.80
C TYR A 48 11.47 1.99 -7.94
N MET A 49 10.32 1.52 -8.42
CA MET A 49 9.12 2.36 -8.55
C MET A 49 8.70 2.99 -7.23
N ARG A 50 8.69 2.24 -6.12
CA ARG A 50 8.34 2.80 -4.80
C ARG A 50 9.22 3.99 -4.39
N ARG A 51 10.51 3.99 -4.77
CA ARG A 51 11.46 5.05 -4.44
C ARG A 51 11.48 6.21 -5.43
N HIS A 52 11.29 5.92 -6.73
CA HIS A 52 11.55 6.88 -7.80
C HIS A 52 10.30 7.29 -8.60
N HIS A 53 9.11 6.72 -8.33
CA HIS A 53 7.93 6.94 -9.16
C HIS A 53 7.60 8.42 -9.36
N MET A 54 7.64 9.25 -8.31
CA MET A 54 7.27 10.66 -8.45
C MET A 54 8.28 11.45 -9.28
N ASP A 55 9.57 11.12 -9.21
CA ASP A 55 10.60 11.84 -9.98
C ASP A 55 10.46 11.52 -11.47
N LEU A 56 10.23 10.24 -11.79
CA LEU A 56 9.94 9.79 -13.15
C LEU A 56 8.69 10.47 -13.70
N LEU A 57 7.60 10.52 -12.92
CA LEU A 57 6.35 11.14 -13.33
C LEU A 57 6.47 12.66 -13.49
N LYS A 58 7.22 13.35 -12.63
CA LYS A 58 7.46 14.80 -12.74
C LYS A 58 8.25 15.15 -13.99
N HIS A 59 9.35 14.44 -14.23
CA HIS A 59 10.15 14.66 -15.42
C HIS A 59 9.32 14.44 -16.69
N GLN A 60 8.61 13.31 -16.74
CA GLN A 60 7.76 13.01 -17.87
C GLN A 60 6.58 13.99 -18.05
N ARG A 61 6.04 14.52 -16.95
CA ARG A 61 5.01 15.57 -16.98
C ARG A 61 5.58 16.80 -17.67
N ASP A 62 6.76 17.26 -17.27
CA ASP A 62 7.37 18.46 -17.82
C ASP A 62 7.70 18.27 -19.31
N ASP A 63 8.25 17.12 -19.69
CA ASP A 63 8.48 16.73 -21.08
C ASP A 63 7.20 16.75 -21.91
N THR A 64 6.09 16.26 -21.34
CA THR A 64 4.80 16.15 -22.05
C THR A 64 4.09 17.50 -22.15
N VAL A 65 4.00 18.24 -21.04
CA VAL A 65 3.20 19.47 -20.92
C VAL A 65 3.95 20.67 -21.48
N HIS A 66 5.23 20.82 -21.15
CA HIS A 66 6.03 21.96 -21.59
C HIS A 66 6.81 21.63 -22.87
N GLY A 67 7.36 20.42 -22.97
CA GLY A 67 8.16 19.99 -24.12
C GLY A 67 7.36 19.44 -25.29
N GLY A 68 6.09 19.06 -25.10
CA GLY A 68 5.27 18.41 -26.13
C GLY A 68 5.69 16.98 -26.49
N ILE A 69 6.61 16.37 -25.74
CA ILE A 69 7.19 15.05 -26.01
C ILE A 69 6.25 13.95 -25.50
N ARG A 70 5.92 12.97 -26.35
CA ARG A 70 4.98 11.89 -26.02
C ARG A 70 5.59 10.52 -26.30
N GLY A 71 5.09 9.48 -25.62
CA GLY A 71 5.46 8.09 -25.89
C GLY A 71 6.70 7.57 -25.17
N ALA A 72 7.27 8.35 -24.25
CA ALA A 72 8.41 7.89 -23.44
C ALA A 72 8.01 6.79 -22.44
N LYS A 73 9.03 6.03 -22.01
CA LYS A 73 8.91 4.82 -21.18
C LYS A 73 8.04 5.02 -19.93
N HIS A 74 8.17 6.16 -19.26
CA HIS A 74 7.48 6.47 -18.00
C HIS A 74 6.23 7.35 -18.22
N SER A 75 5.66 7.35 -19.43
CA SER A 75 4.45 8.13 -19.75
C SER A 75 3.29 7.79 -18.82
N LEU A 76 2.61 8.85 -18.33
CA LEU A 76 1.42 8.70 -17.50
C LEU A 76 0.33 7.87 -18.21
N LYS A 77 0.20 8.04 -19.54
CA LYS A 77 -0.70 7.22 -20.38
C LYS A 77 -0.34 5.73 -20.35
N GLY A 78 0.95 5.38 -20.45
CA GLY A 78 1.42 4.00 -20.39
C GLY A 78 1.12 3.34 -19.04
N CYS A 79 1.34 4.08 -17.95
CA CYS A 79 1.00 3.61 -16.60
C CYS A 79 -0.51 3.31 -16.47
N ILE A 80 -1.37 4.23 -16.92
CA ILE A 80 -2.84 4.06 -16.86
C ILE A 80 -3.29 2.86 -17.70
N ALA A 81 -2.71 2.65 -18.88
CA ALA A 81 -3.08 1.54 -19.76
C ALA A 81 -2.91 0.15 -19.10
N CYS A 82 -1.96 0.02 -18.18
CA CYS A 82 -1.71 -1.24 -17.47
C CYS A 82 -2.40 -1.31 -16.09
N HIS A 83 -2.54 -0.18 -15.40
CA HIS A 83 -3.01 -0.12 -14.01
C HIS A 83 -4.47 0.31 -13.84
N ALA A 84 -5.16 0.71 -14.92
CA ALA A 84 -6.60 0.91 -14.85
C ALA A 84 -7.29 -0.39 -14.47
N SER A 85 -8.13 -0.31 -13.44
CA SER A 85 -8.92 -1.45 -12.97
C SER A 85 -9.82 -1.97 -14.06
N VAL A 86 -9.94 -3.30 -14.19
CA VAL A 86 -10.82 -3.91 -15.21
C VAL A 86 -12.29 -3.59 -14.94
N GLN A 87 -12.68 -3.50 -13.66
CA GLN A 87 -14.06 -3.24 -13.26
C GLN A 87 -14.46 -1.77 -13.41
N SER A 88 -13.58 -0.84 -13.02
CA SER A 88 -13.91 0.59 -12.99
C SER A 88 -13.37 1.37 -14.18
N GLN A 89 -12.50 0.75 -14.98
CA GLN A 89 -11.78 1.37 -16.11
C GLN A 89 -11.05 2.65 -15.71
N SER A 90 -10.57 2.69 -14.47
CA SER A 90 -9.95 3.86 -13.88
C SER A 90 -8.86 3.47 -12.90
N VAL A 91 -7.94 4.41 -12.69
CA VAL A 91 -6.93 4.36 -11.63
C VAL A 91 -7.34 5.17 -10.40
N ALA A 92 -8.41 5.97 -10.50
CA ALA A 92 -8.76 6.96 -9.49
C ALA A 92 -10.26 7.14 -9.22
N LYS A 93 -11.11 6.19 -9.61
CA LYS A 93 -12.57 6.26 -9.44
C LYS A 93 -13.06 5.61 -8.13
N GLN A 94 -12.32 4.63 -7.62
CA GLN A 94 -12.65 3.81 -6.45
C GLN A 94 -11.45 3.72 -5.51
N GLU A 95 -11.70 3.52 -4.22
CA GLU A 95 -10.67 3.43 -3.17
C GLU A 95 -9.66 2.29 -3.38
N THR A 96 -10.10 1.22 -4.06
CA THR A 96 -9.27 0.07 -4.38
C THR A 96 -8.49 0.23 -5.68
N ASN A 97 -8.71 1.30 -6.45
CA ASN A 97 -7.94 1.54 -7.66
C ASN A 97 -6.48 1.86 -7.32
N PHE A 98 -5.58 1.46 -8.22
CA PHE A 98 -4.14 1.48 -7.99
C PHE A 98 -3.60 2.81 -7.45
N CYS A 99 -3.91 3.92 -8.13
CA CYS A 99 -3.41 5.23 -7.72
C CYS A 99 -4.00 5.63 -6.37
N VAL A 100 -5.32 5.52 -6.19
CA VAL A 100 -5.98 5.93 -4.93
C VAL A 100 -5.52 5.08 -3.75
N SER A 101 -5.49 3.75 -3.87
CA SER A 101 -5.10 2.91 -2.74
C SER A 101 -3.66 3.18 -2.28
N CYS A 102 -2.73 3.35 -3.22
CA CYS A 102 -1.34 3.64 -2.89
C CYS A 102 -1.17 5.06 -2.31
N HIS A 103 -1.85 6.05 -2.88
CA HIS A 103 -1.77 7.44 -2.42
C HIS A 103 -2.45 7.64 -1.06
N SER A 104 -3.59 6.99 -0.83
CA SER A 104 -4.26 6.95 0.48
C SER A 104 -3.35 6.30 1.53
N TYR A 105 -2.69 5.19 1.19
CA TYR A 105 -1.73 4.52 2.07
C TYR A 105 -0.53 5.42 2.41
N ALA A 106 0.05 6.09 1.42
CA ALA A 106 1.19 6.97 1.61
C ALA A 106 0.82 8.39 2.07
N ALA A 107 -0.48 8.65 2.34
CA ALA A 107 -1.02 9.97 2.71
C ALA A 107 -0.64 11.10 1.75
N VAL A 108 -0.55 10.80 0.44
CA VAL A 108 -0.21 11.74 -0.62
C VAL A 108 -1.46 12.05 -1.44
N LYS A 109 -1.61 13.30 -1.87
CA LYS A 109 -2.70 13.68 -2.79
C LYS A 109 -2.34 13.34 -4.23
N ILE A 110 -3.36 13.02 -5.03
CA ILE A 110 -3.26 12.89 -6.48
C ILE A 110 -3.68 14.21 -7.11
N ASP A 111 -2.92 14.74 -8.07
CA ASP A 111 -3.40 15.78 -8.97
C ASP A 111 -2.78 15.59 -10.38
N CYS A 112 -3.35 16.15 -11.47
CA CYS A 112 -3.56 17.58 -11.57
C CYS A 112 -5.00 18.13 -11.39
N PHE A 113 -6.01 17.39 -10.91
CA PHE A 113 -7.11 17.85 -10.00
C PHE A 113 -7.89 16.63 -9.48
N GLY A 114 -7.17 15.73 -8.81
CA GLY A 114 -7.71 14.43 -8.39
C GLY A 114 -7.89 13.45 -9.55
N CYS A 115 -6.94 13.47 -10.50
CA CYS A 115 -6.95 12.77 -11.80
C CYS A 115 -7.65 13.53 -12.96
N HIS A 116 -8.43 14.60 -12.65
CA HIS A 116 -9.17 15.57 -13.49
C HIS A 116 -10.69 15.35 -13.64
N THR A 117 -11.46 15.55 -12.55
CA THR A 117 -12.94 15.63 -12.51
C THR A 117 -13.44 17.05 -12.17
N ALA A 118 -14.75 17.34 -12.38
CA ALA A 118 -15.38 18.65 -12.12
C ALA A 118 -15.86 18.90 -10.67
N GLN A 119 -15.94 17.87 -9.82
CA GLN A 119 -16.09 18.03 -8.37
C GLN A 119 -15.12 17.10 -7.63
N PRO A 120 -14.44 17.58 -6.57
CA PRO A 120 -13.46 16.81 -5.84
C PRO A 120 -14.16 15.80 -4.92
N GLN A 121 -13.90 14.51 -5.14
CA GLN A 121 -13.98 13.57 -4.02
C GLN A 121 -12.86 13.94 -3.06
N ALA A 122 -13.19 14.15 -1.78
CA ALA A 122 -12.18 14.41 -0.76
C ALA A 122 -11.38 13.12 -0.52
N LEU A 123 -10.39 12.85 -1.38
CA LEU A 123 -9.53 11.66 -1.37
C LEU A 123 -8.51 11.64 -0.21
N VAL A 124 -8.83 12.33 0.89
CA VAL A 124 -8.15 12.14 2.17
C VAL A 124 -9.25 12.05 3.22
N ARG A 125 -9.88 10.88 3.34
CA ARG A 125 -10.69 10.60 4.53
C ARG A 125 -9.72 10.45 5.69
N LYS A 126 -9.69 11.44 6.58
CA LYS A 126 -9.00 11.37 7.88
C LYS A 126 -9.32 10.01 8.51
N GLY A 127 -8.27 9.23 8.79
CA GLY A 127 -8.39 8.04 9.62
C GLY A 127 -9.13 8.41 10.90
N LYS A 128 -10.22 7.70 11.17
CA LYS A 128 -10.78 7.65 12.52
C LYS A 128 -9.76 6.89 13.39
N PRO A 129 -9.44 7.36 14.60
CA PRO A 129 -8.52 6.66 15.50
C PRO A 129 -8.97 5.22 15.77
#